data_AF-A0A0E3X036-F1
#
_entry.id   AF-A0A0E3X036-F1
#
_cell.length_a   1.000
_cell.length_b   1.000
_cell.length_c   1.000
_cell.angle_alpha   90.00
_cell.angle_beta   90.00
_cell.angle_gamma   90.00
#
_symmetry.space_group_name_H-M   'P 1'
#
loop_
_entity.id
_entity.type
_entity.pdbx_description
1 polymer ?
#
loop_
_entity_poly.entity_id
_entity_poly.type
_entity_poly.pdbx_seq_one_letter_code
_entity_poly.pdbx_strand_id
1 'polypeptide(L)'
;MSRKRQVPFLSGRLDIWAAAVVYALGQINFLFDRSFEPYVSATNLCDYFGASQSTVSQKAKKIRDMFKMGYFNEEFSTERVQKDNPFNNLVMINGLIVPVSAVLKVLEKKESKLQTELELEDEDLETEEK
;
A
#
# COMPACT_ATOMS: atom_id res chain seq x y z
N MET A 1 26.91 2.87 -30.64
CA MET A 1 25.81 3.79 -30.99
C MET A 1 24.95 4.02 -29.76
N SER A 2 25.11 5.16 -29.08
CA SER A 2 24.26 5.54 -27.96
C SER A 2 22.90 6.00 -28.52
N ARG A 3 21.82 5.23 -28.29
CA ARG A 3 20.48 5.71 -28.64
C ARG A 3 20.15 6.85 -27.66
N LYS A 4 19.92 8.06 -28.18
CA LYS A 4 19.31 9.15 -27.39
C LYS A 4 18.10 8.56 -26.68
N ARG A 5 18.04 8.70 -25.36
CA ARG A 5 16.94 8.22 -24.52
C ARG A 5 15.66 8.89 -25.03
N GLN A 6 14.82 8.15 -25.75
CA GLN A 6 13.56 8.69 -26.22
C GLN A 6 12.65 8.87 -25.01
N VAL A 7 12.40 10.13 -24.65
CA VAL A 7 11.52 10.47 -23.55
C VAL A 7 10.09 10.20 -24.02
N PRO A 8 9.38 9.22 -23.43
CA PRO A 8 8.16 8.69 -24.02
C PRO A 8 7.03 9.72 -24.12
N PHE A 9 7.00 10.70 -23.21
CA PHE A 9 6.01 11.77 -23.22
C PHE A 9 6.24 12.89 -24.23
N LEU A 10 7.39 12.91 -24.92
CA LEU A 10 7.59 13.77 -26.09
C LEU A 10 6.74 13.31 -27.28
N SER A 11 6.08 12.15 -27.19
CA SER A 11 5.18 11.61 -28.20
C SER A 11 3.73 11.49 -27.69
N GLY A 12 2.78 11.98 -28.49
CA GLY A 12 1.35 12.00 -28.18
C GLY A 12 0.88 13.28 -27.47
N ARG A 13 -0.44 13.45 -27.36
CA ARG A 13 -1.06 14.63 -26.73
C ARG A 13 -0.79 14.65 -25.22
N LEU A 14 -0.54 15.85 -24.68
CA LEU A 14 -0.31 16.06 -23.25
C LEU A 14 -1.49 15.62 -22.38
N ASP A 15 -2.73 15.86 -22.82
CA ASP A 15 -3.94 15.49 -22.08
C ASP A 15 -4.03 13.98 -21.81
N ILE A 16 -3.55 13.16 -22.77
CA ILE A 16 -3.54 11.71 -22.61
C ILE A 16 -2.48 11.29 -21.59
N TRP A 17 -1.34 11.99 -21.55
CA TRP A 17 -0.31 11.74 -20.53
C TRP A 17 -0.78 12.19 -19.14
N ALA A 18 -1.44 13.34 -19.04
CA ALA A 18 -2.05 13.81 -17.79
C ALA A 18 -3.08 12.78 -17.28
N ALA A 19 -4.02 12.36 -18.14
CA ALA A 19 -4.98 11.32 -17.82
C ALA A 19 -4.30 10.02 -17.38
N ALA A 20 -3.22 9.62 -18.06
CA ALA A 20 -2.49 8.39 -17.75
C ALA A 20 -1.79 8.44 -16.38
N VAL A 21 -1.29 9.59 -15.95
CA VAL A 21 -0.71 9.78 -14.60
C VAL A 21 -1.80 9.59 -13.55
N VAL A 22 -2.93 10.29 -13.67
CA VAL A 22 -4.05 10.17 -12.72
C VAL A 22 -4.60 8.75 -12.73
N TYR A 23 -4.71 8.13 -13.89
CA TYR A 23 -5.18 6.74 -14.03
C TYR A 23 -4.20 5.73 -13.39
N ALA A 24 -2.89 5.97 -13.47
CA ALA A 24 -1.88 5.12 -12.82
C ALA A 24 -1.97 5.22 -11.29
N LEU A 25 -2.02 6.44 -10.76
CA LEU A 25 -2.19 6.69 -9.32
C LEU A 25 -3.53 6.15 -8.81
N GLY A 26 -4.61 6.34 -9.57
CA GLY A 26 -5.93 5.85 -9.23
C GLY A 26 -6.01 4.32 -9.14
N GLN A 27 -5.29 3.59 -10.01
CA GLN A 27 -5.22 2.13 -9.93
C GLN A 27 -4.59 1.64 -8.64
N ILE A 28 -3.42 2.18 -8.26
CA ILE A 28 -2.72 1.72 -7.06
C ILE A 28 -3.39 2.20 -5.77
N ASN A 29 -4.24 3.23 -5.86
CA ASN A 29 -4.99 3.81 -4.74
C ASN A 29 -6.50 3.51 -4.78
N PHE A 30 -6.92 2.45 -5.49
CA PHE A 30 -8.30 1.95 -5.48
C PHE A 30 -9.39 2.97 -5.91
N LEU A 31 -9.03 4.03 -6.66
CA LEU A 31 -9.97 5.07 -7.14
C LEU A 31 -11.12 4.50 -7.98
N PHE A 32 -10.88 3.38 -8.65
CA PHE A 32 -11.84 2.71 -9.53
C PHE A 32 -12.66 1.62 -8.81
N ASP A 33 -12.48 1.46 -7.50
CA ASP A 33 -13.26 0.52 -6.69
C ASP A 33 -14.43 1.24 -6.01
N ARG A 34 -15.64 0.74 -6.21
CA ARG A 34 -16.88 1.33 -5.65
C ARG A 34 -16.94 1.25 -4.13
N SER A 35 -16.14 0.39 -3.50
CA SER A 35 -16.06 0.33 -2.04
C SER A 35 -15.11 1.36 -1.43
N PHE A 36 -14.37 2.12 -2.26
CA PHE A 36 -13.42 3.14 -1.82
C PHE A 36 -13.96 4.55 -2.07
N GLU A 37 -13.64 5.47 -1.17
CA GLU A 37 -13.93 6.90 -1.33
C GLU A 37 -12.61 7.69 -1.35
N PRO A 38 -12.34 8.53 -2.35
CA PRO A 38 -13.21 8.83 -3.49
C PRO A 38 -13.31 7.71 -4.52
N TYR A 39 -14.51 7.55 -5.13
CA TYR A 39 -14.74 6.68 -6.28
C TYR A 39 -14.98 7.48 -7.56
N VAL A 40 -14.27 7.12 -8.62
CA VAL A 40 -14.55 7.59 -9.98
C VAL A 40 -14.41 6.41 -10.94
N SER A 41 -15.29 6.26 -11.92
CA SER A 41 -15.11 5.20 -12.94
C SER A 41 -13.96 5.55 -13.89
N ALA A 42 -13.26 4.51 -14.38
CA ALA A 42 -12.20 4.69 -15.38
C ALA A 42 -12.67 5.45 -16.62
N THR A 43 -13.91 5.19 -17.04
CA THR A 43 -14.56 5.88 -18.17
C THR A 43 -14.77 7.36 -17.89
N ASN A 44 -15.37 7.73 -16.74
CA ASN A 44 -15.61 9.13 -16.39
C ASN A 44 -14.30 9.91 -16.28
N LEU A 45 -13.25 9.30 -15.71
CA LEU A 45 -11.92 9.92 -15.67
C LEU A 45 -11.41 10.17 -17.08
N CYS A 46 -11.46 9.18 -17.97
CA CYS A 46 -10.98 9.32 -19.34
C CYS A 46 -11.78 10.35 -20.16
N ASP A 47 -13.10 10.37 -19.97
CA ASP A 47 -14.01 11.31 -20.64
C ASP A 47 -13.75 12.75 -20.21
N TYR A 48 -13.46 12.98 -18.93
CA TYR A 48 -13.06 14.30 -18.40
C TYR A 48 -11.83 14.86 -19.12
N PHE A 49 -10.85 14.01 -19.46
CA PHE A 49 -9.65 14.41 -20.21
C PHE A 49 -9.85 14.36 -21.74
N GLY A 50 -11.04 14.01 -22.25
CA GLY A 50 -11.32 13.87 -23.68
C GLY A 50 -10.37 12.87 -24.37
N ALA A 51 -10.05 11.77 -23.68
CA ALA A 51 -9.09 10.76 -24.15
C ALA A 51 -9.70 9.35 -24.09
N SER A 52 -9.36 8.49 -25.05
CA SER A 52 -9.86 7.12 -25.04
C SER A 52 -9.22 6.30 -23.91
N GLN A 53 -10.05 5.53 -23.19
CA GLN A 53 -9.61 4.69 -22.08
C GLN A 53 -8.54 3.68 -22.49
N SER A 54 -8.60 3.13 -23.69
CA SER A 54 -7.58 2.21 -24.21
C SER A 54 -6.20 2.88 -24.35
N THR A 55 -6.14 4.13 -24.79
CA THR A 55 -4.86 4.86 -24.92
C THR A 55 -4.33 5.27 -23.56
N VAL A 56 -5.20 5.76 -22.69
CA VAL A 56 -4.86 6.19 -21.33
C VAL A 56 -4.34 5.01 -20.52
N SER A 57 -5.06 3.89 -20.49
CA SER A 57 -4.64 2.68 -19.75
C SER A 57 -3.29 2.12 -20.23
N GLN A 58 -3.03 2.11 -21.55
CA GLN A 58 -1.74 1.69 -22.09
C GLN A 58 -0.57 2.60 -21.65
N LYS A 59 -0.77 3.92 -21.65
CA LYS A 59 0.24 4.87 -21.15
C LYS A 59 0.38 4.78 -19.63
N ALA A 60 -0.72 4.60 -18.90
CA ALA A 60 -0.71 4.39 -17.45
C ALA A 60 0.07 3.13 -17.08
N LYS A 61 -0.02 2.06 -17.87
CA LYS A 61 0.81 0.86 -17.70
C LYS A 61 2.29 1.19 -17.87
N LYS A 62 2.68 1.93 -18.92
CA LYS A 62 4.07 2.38 -19.10
C LYS A 62 4.60 3.19 -17.92
N ILE A 63 3.76 4.04 -17.31
CA ILE A 63 4.12 4.80 -16.11
C ILE A 63 4.34 3.83 -14.94
N ARG A 64 3.39 2.94 -14.66
CA ARG A 64 3.53 1.97 -13.57
C ARG A 64 4.76 1.08 -13.74
N ASP A 65 5.04 0.61 -14.95
CA ASP A 65 6.22 -0.21 -15.23
C ASP A 65 7.52 0.57 -15.02
N MET A 66 7.56 1.85 -15.43
CA MET A 66 8.73 2.72 -15.29
C MET A 66 9.08 3.03 -13.84
N PHE A 67 8.06 3.30 -13.02
CA PHE A 67 8.20 3.64 -11.61
C PHE A 67 8.03 2.43 -10.67
N LYS A 68 7.86 1.22 -11.24
CA LYS A 68 7.60 -0.02 -10.50
C LYS A 68 6.44 0.13 -9.50
N MET A 69 5.40 0.83 -9.92
CA MET A 69 4.21 1.07 -9.10
C MET A 69 3.42 -0.24 -8.95
N GLY A 70 3.09 -0.59 -7.71
CA GLY A 70 2.20 -1.68 -7.36
C GLY A 70 1.20 -1.23 -6.30
N TYR A 71 0.31 -2.13 -5.89
CA TYR A 71 -0.54 -1.88 -4.73
C TYR A 71 0.31 -1.71 -3.47
N PHE A 72 -0.14 -0.82 -2.57
CA PHE A 72 0.54 -0.52 -1.30
C PHE A 72 2.01 -0.06 -1.48
N ASN A 73 2.31 0.57 -2.62
CA ASN A 73 3.62 1.16 -2.87
C ASN A 73 3.91 2.29 -1.87
N GLU A 74 5.10 2.29 -1.28
CA GLU A 74 5.50 3.21 -0.22
C GLU A 74 5.51 4.69 -0.65
N GLU A 75 5.91 4.97 -1.90
CA GLU A 75 6.08 6.33 -2.41
C GLU A 75 4.78 6.91 -2.99
N PHE A 76 4.00 6.09 -3.68
CA PHE A 76 2.86 6.55 -4.48
C PHE A 76 1.48 6.19 -3.91
N SER A 77 1.43 5.43 -2.82
CA SER A 77 0.17 5.18 -2.11
C SER A 77 -0.17 6.35 -1.20
N THR A 78 -1.44 6.73 -1.19
CA THR A 78 -2.01 7.65 -0.20
C THR A 78 -1.82 7.11 1.21
N GLU A 79 -1.77 8.01 2.19
CA GLU A 79 -1.65 7.63 3.60
C GLU A 79 -2.74 6.65 4.05
N ARG A 80 -3.97 6.82 3.54
CA ARG A 80 -5.08 5.90 3.82
C ARG A 80 -4.76 4.49 3.36
N VAL A 81 -4.34 4.33 2.10
CA VAL A 81 -3.99 3.02 1.53
C VAL A 81 -2.80 2.39 2.25
N GLN A 82 -1.82 3.21 2.70
CA GLN A 82 -0.69 2.70 3.48
C GLN A 82 -1.12 2.24 4.88
N LYS A 83 -2.00 2.97 5.56
CA LYS A 83 -2.54 2.58 6.88
C LYS A 83 -3.37 1.30 6.78
N ASP A 84 -4.21 1.21 5.76
CA ASP A 84 -5.08 0.06 5.50
C ASP A 84 -4.35 -1.11 4.80
N ASN A 85 -3.03 -1.05 4.66
CA ASN A 85 -2.24 -2.10 4.04
C ASN A 85 -2.35 -3.41 4.85
N PRO A 86 -2.93 -4.49 4.28
CA PRO A 86 -3.14 -5.74 4.99
C PRO A 86 -1.81 -6.40 5.39
N PHE A 87 -0.71 -6.06 4.73
CA PHE A 87 0.62 -6.58 5.07
C PHE A 87 1.20 -5.98 6.35
N ASN A 88 0.70 -4.84 6.84
CA ASN A 88 1.18 -4.21 8.08
C ASN A 88 1.00 -5.11 9.31
N ASN A 89 0.01 -6.01 9.28
CA ASN A 89 -0.32 -6.92 10.37
C ASN A 89 0.20 -8.35 10.14
N LEU A 90 1.06 -8.55 9.15
CA LEU A 90 1.62 -9.85 8.79
C LEU A 90 3.13 -9.83 8.97
N VAL A 91 3.69 -10.96 9.42
CA VAL A 91 5.13 -11.16 9.58
C VAL A 91 5.53 -12.52 9.01
N MET A 92 6.74 -12.61 8.46
CA MET A 92 7.29 -13.86 7.96
C MET A 92 8.15 -14.54 9.03
N ILE A 93 7.79 -15.76 9.42
CA ILE A 93 8.55 -16.57 10.38
C ILE A 93 8.83 -17.92 9.74
N ASN A 94 10.11 -18.27 9.56
CA ASN A 94 10.53 -19.53 8.96
C ASN A 94 9.86 -19.84 7.61
N GLY A 95 9.65 -18.81 6.78
CA GLY A 95 9.00 -18.94 5.46
C GLY A 95 7.47 -19.00 5.51
N LEU A 96 6.84 -18.95 6.69
CA LEU A 96 5.39 -18.87 6.85
C LEU A 96 4.97 -17.42 7.12
N ILE A 97 3.95 -16.95 6.41
CA ILE A 97 3.33 -15.65 6.67
C ILE A 97 2.27 -15.85 7.75
N VAL A 98 2.44 -15.18 8.89
CA VAL A 98 1.54 -15.30 10.03
C VAL A 98 1.07 -13.92 10.50
N PRO A 99 -0.14 -13.80 11.07
CA PRO A 99 -0.57 -12.56 11.71
C PRO A 99 0.30 -12.20 12.91
N VAL A 100 0.69 -10.92 13.02
CA VAL A 100 1.44 -10.39 14.17
C VAL A 100 0.69 -10.70 15.48
N SER A 101 -0.63 -10.60 15.48
CA SER A 101 -1.47 -10.92 16.65
C SER A 101 -1.35 -12.37 17.13
N ALA A 102 -1.12 -13.32 16.22
CA ALA A 102 -0.89 -14.71 16.60
C ALA A 102 0.48 -14.89 17.26
N VAL A 103 1.50 -14.15 16.77
CA VAL A 103 2.85 -14.17 17.33
C VAL A 103 2.87 -13.56 18.73
N LEU A 104 2.23 -12.39 18.91
CA LEU A 104 2.14 -11.72 20.20
C LEU A 104 1.51 -12.62 21.27
N LYS A 105 0.40 -13.29 20.96
CA LYS A 105 -0.24 -14.25 21.88
C LYS A 105 0.68 -15.39 22.32
N VAL A 106 1.54 -15.87 21.42
CA VAL A 106 2.50 -16.93 21.75
C VAL A 106 3.62 -16.40 22.65
N LEU A 107 4.07 -15.16 22.43
CA LEU A 107 5.08 -14.51 23.24
C LEU A 107 4.55 -14.21 24.65
N GLU A 108 3.37 -13.59 24.77
CA GLU A 108 2.70 -13.32 26.05
C GLU A 108 2.55 -14.61 26.87
N LYS A 109 2.07 -15.69 26.26
CA LYS A 109 1.93 -16.99 26.94
C LYS A 109 3.26 -17.56 27.43
N LYS A 110 4.35 -17.35 26.67
CA LYS A 110 5.69 -17.79 27.07
C LYS A 110 6.23 -16.95 28.21
N GLU A 111 6.04 -15.63 28.14
CA GLU A 111 6.43 -14.70 29.21
C GLU A 111 5.73 -15.05 30.52
N SER A 112 4.41 -15.26 30.52
CA SER A 112 3.69 -15.67 31.73
C SER A 112 4.20 -16.99 32.30
N LYS A 113 4.49 -17.98 31.44
CA LYS A 113 5.04 -19.28 31.89
C LYS A 113 6.42 -19.13 32.51
N LEU A 114 7.27 -18.28 31.93
CA LEU A 114 8.60 -17.98 32.45
C LEU A 114 8.53 -17.23 33.79
N GLN A 115 7.62 -16.26 33.92
CA GLN A 115 7.39 -15.53 35.17
C GLN A 115 6.98 -16.49 36.29
N THR A 116 6.05 -17.41 36.03
CA THR A 116 5.66 -18.46 36.98
C THR A 116 6.82 -19.40 37.32
N GLU A 117 7.64 -19.80 36.34
CA GLU A 117 8.78 -20.70 36.56
C GLU A 117 9.93 -20.03 37.35
N LEU A 118 10.04 -18.72 37.29
CA LEU A 118 11.07 -17.93 37.99
C LEU A 118 10.62 -17.42 39.36
N GLU A 119 9.42 -17.79 39.83
CA GLU A 119 8.81 -17.30 41.08
C GLU A 119 8.78 -15.75 41.18
N LEU A 120 8.75 -15.08 40.03
CA LEU A 120 8.55 -13.63 39.94
C LEU A 120 7.04 -13.36 40.01
N GLU A 121 6.43 -13.66 41.15
CA GLU A 121 5.15 -13.03 41.51
C GLU A 121 5.49 -11.61 41.97
N ASP A 122 4.80 -10.63 41.39
CA ASP A 122 4.97 -9.22 41.72
C ASP A 122 4.97 -9.04 43.25
N GLU A 123 6.09 -8.58 43.83
CA GLU A 123 6.03 -7.91 45.12
C GLU A 123 5.03 -6.77 44.93
N ASP A 124 3.84 -6.93 45.50
CA ASP A 124 2.83 -5.89 45.61
C ASP A 124 3.55 -4.62 46.06
N LEU A 125 3.73 -3.66 45.14
CA LEU A 125 4.06 -2.30 45.49
C LEU A 125 2.85 -1.77 46.24
N GLU A 126 2.83 -2.01 47.56
CA GLU A 126 2.10 -1.22 48.52
C GLU A 126 2.45 0.24 48.22
N THR A 127 1.57 0.89 47.47
CA THR A 127 1.55 2.33 47.36
C THR A 127 0.99 2.78 48.70
N GLU A 128 1.89 2.98 49.67
CA GLU A 128 1.59 3.74 50.87
C GLU A 128 1.10 5.13 50.43
N GLU A 129 -0.22 5.32 50.48
CA GLU A 129 -0.80 6.65 50.63
C GLU A 129 -0.26 7.26 51.93
N LYS A 130 0.52 8.33 51.82
CA LYS A 130 0.65 9.36 52.86
C LYS A 130 1.03 10.71 52.29
#